data_AF-A0A0G0U2F3-F1
#
_entry.id   AF-A0A0G0U2F3-F1
#
_cell.length_a   1.000
_cell.length_b   1.000
_cell.length_c   1.000
_cell.angle_alpha   90.00
_cell.angle_beta   90.00
_cell.angle_gamma   90.00
#
_symmetry.space_group_name_H-M   'P 1'
#
loop_
_entity.id
_entity.type
_entity.pdbx_description
1 polymer ?
#
loop_
_entity_poly.entity_id
_entity_poly.type
_entity_poly.pdbx_seq_one_letter_code
_entity_poly.pdbx_strand_id
1 'polypeptide(L)'
;MYRTKKSEDRYQQYRKTESRCPFCTLSGERIIEETKSFYLIKNIYGYDIWDRRKVKIHLLLISKNHIAALQEIEKDMVQEYTDILKKYSERGFDIFTRATVSLTKSQPHFHTHLIKTTGRLLKSVHFNEDPYFLHFS
;
A
#
# COMPACT_ATOMS: atom_id res chain seq x y z
N MET A 1 -8.91 6.88 -0.45
CA MET A 1 -7.77 6.55 0.44
C MET A 1 -6.94 7.81 0.62
N TYR A 2 -6.69 8.22 1.85
CA TYR A 2 -6.18 9.57 2.13
C TYR A 2 -5.11 9.57 3.20
N ARG A 3 -4.16 10.50 3.08
CA ARG A 3 -3.25 10.91 4.16
C ARG A 3 -3.68 12.28 4.67
N THR A 4 -3.45 12.51 5.95
CA THR A 4 -3.46 13.84 6.53
C THR A 4 -2.32 14.67 5.94
N LYS A 5 -2.43 16.00 6.01
CA LYS A 5 -1.39 16.93 5.55
C LYS A 5 -0.01 16.58 6.12
N LYS A 6 0.08 16.34 7.44
CA LYS A 6 1.32 15.94 8.11
C LYS A 6 1.92 14.65 7.54
N SER A 7 1.10 13.61 7.35
CA SER A 7 1.57 12.33 6.79
C SER A 7 1.99 12.46 5.34
N GLU A 8 1.30 13.29 4.56
CA GLU A 8 1.63 13.57 3.17
C GLU A 8 2.93 14.37 3.04
N ASP A 9 3.14 15.41 3.87
CA ASP A 9 4.38 16.20 3.87
C ASP A 9 5.60 15.33 4.17
N ARG A 10 5.50 14.44 5.16
CA ARG A 10 6.55 13.47 5.49
C ARG A 10 6.82 12.51 4.32
N TYR A 11 5.78 12.08 3.62
CA TYR A 11 5.93 11.21 2.45
C TYR A 11 6.61 11.93 1.29
N GLN A 12 6.24 13.18 1.02
CA GLN A 12 6.84 14.00 -0.05
C GLN A 12 8.31 14.32 0.24
N GLN A 13 8.67 14.58 1.50
CA GLN A 13 10.07 14.75 1.90
C GLN A 13 10.90 13.49 1.60
N TYR A 14 10.40 12.31 1.95
CA TYR A 14 11.07 11.04 1.64
C TYR A 14 11.20 10.78 0.14
N ARG A 15 10.15 11.07 -0.65
CA ARG A 15 10.20 10.85 -2.11
C ARG A 15 11.29 11.66 -2.81
N LYS A 16 11.63 12.85 -2.30
CA LYS A 16 12.65 13.71 -2.91
C LYS A 16 14.07 13.17 -2.75
N THR A 17 14.30 12.29 -1.78
CA THR A 17 15.64 11.82 -1.42
C THR A 17 15.99 10.47 -2.03
N GLU A 18 15.02 9.73 -2.55
CA GLU A 18 15.22 8.33 -2.97
C GLU A 18 15.29 8.20 -4.50
N SER A 19 16.46 7.86 -5.02
CA SER A 19 16.69 7.65 -6.46
C SER A 19 16.59 6.18 -6.89
N ARG A 20 16.67 5.23 -5.93
CA ARG A 20 16.61 3.78 -6.19
C ARG A 20 15.28 3.20 -5.75
N CYS A 21 14.96 1.99 -6.20
CA CYS A 21 13.76 1.30 -5.74
C CYS A 21 13.88 0.94 -4.25
N PRO A 22 13.04 1.50 -3.36
CA PRO A 22 13.14 1.27 -1.91
C PRO A 22 12.72 -0.14 -1.50
N PHE A 23 12.12 -0.92 -2.40
CA PHE A 23 11.74 -2.31 -2.14
C PHE A 23 12.84 -3.30 -2.54
N CYS A 24 13.80 -2.91 -3.38
CA CYS A 24 14.98 -3.73 -3.66
C CYS A 24 16.04 -3.67 -2.57
N THR A 25 16.07 -2.57 -1.80
CA THR A 25 17.10 -2.28 -0.79
C THR A 25 16.55 -2.32 0.63
N LEU A 26 15.52 -3.13 0.87
CA LEU A 26 14.86 -3.19 2.17
C LEU A 26 15.82 -3.58 3.28
N SER A 27 15.79 -2.82 4.37
CA SER A 27 16.40 -3.23 5.63
C SER A 27 15.49 -4.23 6.36
N GLY A 28 16.11 -5.24 6.99
CA GLY A 28 15.41 -6.31 7.69
C GLY A 28 14.47 -5.83 8.82
N GLU A 29 14.75 -4.67 9.42
CA GLU A 29 13.98 -4.10 10.53
C GLU A 29 12.51 -3.81 10.20
N ARG A 30 12.17 -3.71 8.91
CA ARG A 30 10.80 -3.41 8.45
C ARG A 30 10.00 -4.65 8.06
N ILE A 31 10.65 -5.81 8.01
CA ILE A 31 10.07 -7.09 7.62
C ILE A 31 9.33 -7.68 8.81
N ILE A 32 8.04 -7.95 8.63
CA ILE A 32 7.17 -8.57 9.62
C ILE A 32 7.12 -10.08 9.40
N GLU A 33 7.09 -10.49 8.13
CA GLU A 33 7.01 -11.87 7.71
C GLU A 33 7.74 -12.00 6.38
N GLU A 34 8.45 -13.12 6.22
CA GLU A 34 9.14 -13.47 4.99
C GLU A 34 8.63 -14.83 4.53
N THR A 35 8.40 -14.95 3.24
CA THR A 35 7.96 -16.17 2.57
C THR A 35 8.99 -16.53 1.48
N LYS A 36 8.75 -17.54 0.64
CA LYS A 36 9.69 -17.89 -0.43
C LYS A 36 9.86 -16.70 -1.39
N SER A 37 8.77 -16.13 -1.86
CA SER A 37 8.78 -15.17 -2.98
C SER A 37 8.38 -13.75 -2.58
N PHE A 38 7.89 -13.55 -1.36
CA PHE A 38 7.42 -12.25 -0.90
C PHE A 38 7.98 -11.86 0.48
N TYR A 39 8.12 -10.55 0.68
CA TYR A 39 8.20 -9.95 2.01
C TYR A 39 6.88 -9.29 2.36
N LEU A 40 6.53 -9.35 3.64
CA LEU A 40 5.48 -8.54 4.22
C LEU A 40 6.13 -7.48 5.12
N ILE A 41 5.90 -6.21 4.80
CA ILE A 41 6.53 -5.09 5.50
C ILE A 41 5.51 -4.11 6.05
N LYS A 42 5.90 -3.35 7.07
CA LYS A 42 5.12 -2.20 7.53
C LYS A 42 5.26 -1.03 6.55
N ASN A 43 4.13 -0.45 6.13
CA ASN A 43 4.14 0.79 5.36
C ASN A 43 4.34 1.99 6.29
N ILE A 44 5.57 2.51 6.38
CA ILE A 44 5.88 3.69 7.20
C ILE A 44 5.29 4.99 6.62
N TYR A 45 4.87 4.96 5.35
CA TYR A 45 4.15 6.03 4.66
C TYR A 45 2.73 5.59 4.28
N GLY A 46 2.06 4.87 5.18
CA GLY A 46 0.70 4.39 4.97
C GLY A 46 -0.35 5.51 4.88
N TYR A 47 -1.55 5.13 4.44
CA TYR A 47 -2.74 5.97 4.52
C TYR A 47 -3.21 6.16 5.96
N ASP A 48 -3.82 7.30 6.24
CA ASP A 48 -4.48 7.59 7.52
C ASP A 48 -5.97 7.19 7.48
N ILE A 49 -6.59 7.29 6.29
CA ILE A 49 -8.00 6.98 6.06
C ILE A 49 -8.13 6.03 4.87
N TRP A 50 -8.86 4.94 5.09
CA TRP A 50 -9.24 3.97 4.06
C TRP A 50 -10.75 3.76 4.12
N ASP A 51 -11.43 4.02 3.01
CA ASP A 51 -12.88 3.86 2.88
C ASP A 51 -13.66 4.45 4.08
N ARG A 52 -13.42 5.75 4.34
CA ARG A 52 -14.00 6.54 5.45
C ARG A 52 -13.74 5.99 6.86
N ARG A 53 -12.80 5.05 7.02
CA ARG A 53 -12.41 4.46 8.31
C ARG A 53 -10.95 4.82 8.61
N LYS A 54 -10.62 5.01 9.88
CA LYS A 54 -9.23 5.27 10.29
C LYS A 54 -8.40 4.00 10.07
N VAL A 55 -7.25 4.14 9.43
CA VAL A 55 -6.30 3.02 9.26
C VAL A 55 -5.63 2.74 10.61
N LYS A 56 -5.66 1.47 11.02
CA LYS A 56 -4.98 0.97 12.21
C LYS A 56 -3.63 0.34 11.85
N ILE A 57 -3.61 -0.46 10.80
CA ILE A 57 -2.42 -1.16 10.31
C ILE A 57 -2.40 -1.05 8.79
N HIS A 58 -1.23 -0.73 8.23
CA HIS A 58 -1.01 -0.71 6.80
C HIS A 58 0.27 -1.48 6.49
N LEU A 59 0.12 -2.62 5.84
CA LEU A 59 1.22 -3.46 5.39
C LEU A 59 1.32 -3.43 3.87
N LEU A 60 2.50 -3.75 3.36
CA LEU A 60 2.72 -4.04 1.96
C LEU A 60 3.21 -5.47 1.84
N LEU A 61 2.53 -6.24 0.99
CA LEU A 61 3.06 -7.48 0.45
C LEU A 61 3.83 -7.14 -0.83
N ILE A 62 5.10 -7.46 -0.87
CA ILE A 62 6.02 -7.08 -1.95
C ILE A 62 6.75 -8.31 -2.46
N SER A 63 6.91 -8.42 -3.77
CA SER A 63 7.74 -9.48 -4.36
C SER A 63 9.21 -9.24 -3.98
N LYS A 64 9.96 -10.33 -3.73
CA LYS A 64 11.42 -10.22 -3.54
C LYS A 64 12.12 -9.80 -4.83
N ASN A 65 11.65 -10.34 -5.96
CA ASN A 65 12.09 -9.93 -7.28
C ASN A 65 11.48 -8.59 -7.67
N HIS A 66 12.25 -7.75 -8.37
CA HIS A 66 11.74 -6.50 -8.93
C HIS A 66 10.90 -6.81 -10.17
N ILE A 67 9.60 -7.03 -9.97
CA ILE A 67 8.61 -7.11 -11.05
C ILE A 67 7.72 -5.87 -10.98
N ALA A 68 7.30 -5.35 -12.13
CA ALA A 68 6.53 -4.11 -12.19
C ALA A 68 5.02 -4.34 -12.10
N ALA A 69 4.58 -5.57 -12.40
CA ALA A 69 3.19 -5.83 -12.74
C ALA A 69 2.68 -7.17 -12.22
N LEU A 70 1.35 -7.28 -12.05
CA LEU A 70 0.72 -8.50 -11.56
C LEU A 70 0.91 -9.67 -12.53
N GLN A 71 0.92 -9.41 -13.85
CA GLN A 71 1.11 -10.45 -14.87
C GLN A 71 2.53 -11.03 -14.91
N GLU A 72 3.49 -10.40 -14.23
CA GLU A 72 4.88 -10.88 -14.11
C GLU A 72 5.07 -11.83 -12.92
N ILE A 73 4.01 -12.08 -12.14
CA ILE A 73 4.04 -13.11 -11.08
C ILE A 73 4.13 -14.49 -11.73
N GLU A 74 5.18 -15.23 -11.38
CA GLU A 74 5.39 -16.60 -11.85
C GLU A 74 4.37 -17.58 -11.27
N LYS A 75 4.14 -18.70 -11.95
CA LYS A 75 3.11 -19.68 -11.57
C LYS A 75 3.30 -20.23 -10.16
N ASP A 76 4.53 -20.43 -9.71
CA ASP A 76 4.83 -20.93 -8.36
C ASP A 76 4.56 -19.88 -7.27
N MET A 77 4.69 -18.59 -7.60
CA MET A 77 4.36 -17.46 -6.71
C MET A 77 2.85 -17.25 -6.53
N VAL A 78 2.02 -17.65 -7.51
CA VAL A 78 0.56 -17.39 -7.49
C VAL A 78 -0.11 -18.04 -6.29
N GLN A 79 0.26 -19.29 -5.96
CA GLN A 79 -0.33 -20.01 -4.83
C GLN A 79 0.02 -19.31 -3.51
N GLU A 80 1.31 -19.02 -3.31
CA GLU A 80 1.81 -18.30 -2.13
C GLU A 80 1.16 -16.92 -1.98
N TYR A 81 1.07 -16.16 -3.06
CA TYR A 81 0.39 -14.86 -3.08
C TYR A 81 -1.07 -15.00 -2.63
N THR A 82 -1.80 -15.93 -3.22
CA THR A 82 -3.22 -16.17 -2.93
C THR A 82 -3.45 -16.60 -1.49
N ASP A 83 -2.58 -17.46 -0.95
CA ASP A 83 -2.69 -17.93 0.44
C ASP A 83 -2.43 -16.81 1.44
N ILE A 84 -1.48 -15.92 1.16
CA ILE A 84 -1.27 -14.71 1.96
C ILE A 84 -2.51 -13.82 1.90
N LEU A 85 -3.10 -13.61 0.72
CA LEU A 85 -4.32 -12.81 0.58
C LEU A 85 -5.48 -13.40 1.40
N LYS A 86 -5.73 -14.71 1.32
CA LYS A 86 -6.75 -15.39 2.13
C LYS A 86 -6.50 -15.19 3.62
N LYS A 87 -5.28 -15.48 4.09
CA LYS A 87 -4.86 -15.32 5.49
C LYS A 87 -5.11 -13.90 6.02
N TYR A 88 -4.79 -12.86 5.25
CA TYR A 88 -4.96 -11.48 5.70
C TYR A 88 -6.41 -10.99 5.54
N SER A 89 -7.15 -11.48 4.54
CA SER A 89 -8.58 -11.21 4.40
C SER A 89 -9.36 -11.73 5.62
N GLU A 90 -9.14 -12.98 6.03
CA GLU A 90 -9.75 -13.57 7.23
C GLU A 90 -9.42 -12.80 8.51
N ARG A 91 -8.24 -12.16 8.56
CA ARG A 91 -7.81 -11.30 9.67
C ARG A 91 -8.39 -9.89 9.61
N GLY A 92 -9.28 -9.61 8.66
CA GLY A 92 -9.99 -8.34 8.51
C GLY A 92 -9.16 -7.22 7.87
N PHE A 93 -8.27 -7.57 6.95
CA PHE A 93 -7.58 -6.59 6.11
C PHE A 93 -8.30 -6.43 4.77
N ASP A 94 -8.48 -5.18 4.36
CA ASP A 94 -8.82 -4.83 2.99
C ASP A 94 -7.58 -5.02 2.11
N ILE A 95 -7.77 -5.62 0.93
CA ILE A 95 -6.70 -5.95 -0.01
C ILE A 95 -6.82 -5.05 -1.23
N PHE A 96 -5.73 -4.39 -1.58
CA PHE A 96 -5.73 -3.44 -2.69
C PHE A 96 -4.39 -3.41 -3.42
N THR A 97 -4.43 -3.65 -4.72
CA THR A 97 -3.28 -3.50 -5.62
C THR A 97 -3.61 -2.46 -6.66
N ARG A 98 -2.73 -1.47 -6.85
CA ARG A 98 -2.91 -0.49 -7.93
C ARG A 98 -2.61 -1.14 -9.27
N ALA A 99 -3.41 -0.81 -10.27
CA ALA A 99 -3.17 -1.23 -11.65
C ALA A 99 -1.77 -0.79 -12.13
N THR A 100 -1.14 -1.63 -12.94
CA THR A 100 0.22 -1.41 -13.47
C THR A 100 0.36 -0.06 -14.17
N VAL A 101 -0.64 0.32 -14.97
CA VAL A 101 -0.65 1.57 -15.76
C VAL A 101 -1.18 2.79 -15.00
N SER A 102 -1.43 2.66 -13.69
CA SER A 102 -1.98 3.78 -12.91
C SER A 102 -0.95 4.89 -12.75
N LEU A 103 -1.30 6.09 -13.23
CA LEU A 103 -0.46 7.31 -13.08
C LEU A 103 -0.27 7.75 -11.61
N THR A 104 -1.09 7.20 -10.71
CA THR A 104 -1.01 7.48 -9.26
C THR A 104 -0.24 6.38 -8.50
N LYS A 105 0.26 5.35 -9.19
CA LYS A 105 1.14 4.34 -8.61
C LYS A 105 2.50 4.98 -8.35
N SER A 106 2.88 5.08 -7.09
CA SER A 106 4.09 5.80 -6.70
C SER A 106 5.36 4.97 -6.75
N GLN A 107 5.25 3.65 -6.88
CA GLN A 107 6.37 2.71 -6.95
C GLN A 107 6.13 1.72 -8.09
N PRO A 108 7.05 1.60 -9.07
CA PRO A 108 6.94 0.64 -10.16
C PRO A 108 6.90 -0.80 -9.65
N HIS A 109 7.75 -1.14 -8.67
CA HIS A 109 7.85 -2.45 -8.04
C HIS A 109 6.48 -2.90 -7.50
N PHE A 110 6.08 -4.12 -7.86
CA PHE A 110 4.82 -4.73 -7.53
C PHE A 110 4.60 -4.82 -6.01
N HIS A 111 3.47 -4.28 -5.56
CA HIS A 111 3.11 -4.32 -4.16
C HIS A 111 1.60 -4.34 -4.00
N THR A 112 1.15 -5.10 -3.00
CA THR A 112 -0.25 -5.18 -2.59
C THR A 112 -0.39 -4.58 -1.21
N HIS A 113 -1.29 -3.62 -1.09
CA HIS A 113 -1.66 -3.03 0.18
C HIS A 113 -2.57 -3.98 0.96
N LEU A 114 -2.21 -4.22 2.22
CA LEU A 114 -3.06 -4.91 3.20
C LEU A 114 -3.39 -3.91 4.29
N ILE A 115 -4.65 -3.51 4.39
CA ILE A 115 -5.07 -2.38 5.21
C ILE A 115 -6.12 -2.84 6.23
N LYS A 116 -5.79 -2.75 7.51
CA LYS A 116 -6.74 -2.98 8.60
C LYS A 116 -7.17 -1.66 9.18
N THR A 117 -8.48 -1.44 9.26
CA THR A 117 -9.06 -0.21 9.80
C THR A 117 -9.52 -0.40 11.25
N THR A 118 -9.95 0.68 11.89
CA THR A 118 -10.59 0.62 13.22
C THR A 118 -12.01 0.05 13.19
N GLY A 119 -12.56 -0.22 12.00
CA GLY A 119 -13.94 -0.70 11.81
C GLY A 119 -15.03 0.37 12.00
N ARG A 120 -14.71 1.51 12.60
CA ARG A 120 -15.67 2.62 12.81
C ARG A 120 -15.59 3.63 11.69
N LEU A 121 -16.74 3.98 11.11
CA LEU A 121 -16.86 5.06 10.15
C LEU A 121 -16.56 6.41 10.83
N LEU A 122 -15.83 7.26 10.12
CA LEU A 122 -15.62 8.65 10.50
C LEU A 122 -16.92 9.43 10.28
N LYS A 123 -17.36 10.14 11.32
CA LYS A 123 -18.59 10.96 11.29
C LYS A 123 -18.48 12.10 10.28
N SER A 124 -17.33 12.74 10.21
CA SER A 124 -17.01 13.78 9.23
C SER A 124 -15.55 13.63 8.77
N VAL A 125 -15.31 13.93 7.50
CA VAL A 125 -13.98 14.07 6.91
C VAL A 125 -14.01 15.35 6.12
N HIS A 126 -13.23 16.35 6.55
CA HIS A 126 -13.07 17.60 5.81
C HIS A 126 -11.85 17.46 4.92
N PHE A 127 -12.07 17.63 3.63
CA PHE A 127 -11.03 17.57 2.61
C PHE A 127 -11.05 18.90 1.87
N ASN A 128 -9.91 19.59 1.87
CA ASN A 128 -9.73 20.81 1.11
C ASN A 128 -8.55 20.58 0.19
N GLU A 129 -8.84 20.50 -1.11
CA GLU A 129 -7.82 20.24 -2.12
C GLU A 129 -7.48 21.54 -2.90
N ASP A 130 -8.28 22.60 -2.73
CA ASP A 130 -8.30 23.95 -3.35
C ASP A 130 -7.95 24.06 -4.86
N PRO A 131 -8.87 24.54 -5.75
CA PRO A 131 -10.24 25.01 -5.54
C PRO A 131 -11.23 24.00 -6.13
N TYR A 132 -11.76 23.05 -5.35
CA TYR A 132 -12.52 21.93 -5.90
C TYR A 132 -14.02 22.15 -5.80
N PHE A 133 -14.61 22.66 -6.89
CA PHE A 133 -15.94 22.18 -7.30
C PHE A 133 -15.73 20.83 -7.98
N LEU A 134 -16.32 19.78 -7.41
CA LEU A 134 -16.24 18.43 -7.96
C LEU A 134 -17.33 18.30 -9.04
N HIS A 135 -17.00 18.67 -10.28
CA HIS A 135 -17.89 18.50 -11.43
C HIS A 135 -17.67 17.13 -12.07
N PHE A 136 -18.73 16.31 -12.15
CA PHE A 136 -18.80 15.14 -13.03
C PHE A 136 -19.64 15.52 -14.24
N SER A 137 -19.09 15.35 -15.45
CA SER A 137 -19.84 15.32 -16.72
C SER A 137 -19.83 13.91 -17.27
#